data_AF-A0A915ZY35-F1
#
_entry.id   AF-A0A915ZY35-F1
#
_cell.length_a   1.000
_cell.length_b   1.000
_cell.length_c   1.000
_cell.angle_alpha   90.00
_cell.angle_beta   90.00
_cell.angle_gamma   90.00
#
_symmetry.space_group_name_H-M   'P 1'
#
loop_
_entity.id
_entity.type
_entity.pdbx_description
1 polymer ?
#
loop_
_entity_poly.entity_id
_entity_poly.type
_entity_poly.pdbx_seq_one_letter_code
_entity_poly.pdbx_strand_id
1 'polypeptide(L)'
;MIKSRGENQIINLEEEKSILPIKRKRSYQQSITKYGQPSKSIEPSQQQICDRAVAKFFICCGVLFRLVEHPFFIDMVKSLCLGYNPPSARTLSDNFMYTELADIVVDQHLLVKRTRNLTLGRY
;
A
#
# COMPACT_ATOMS: atom_id res chain seq x y z
N MET A 1 -29.02 76.82 37.34
CA MET A 1 -30.46 76.93 37.01
C MET A 1 -30.91 75.62 36.38
N ILE A 2 -31.49 74.74 37.21
CA ILE A 2 -32.54 73.69 37.03
C ILE A 2 -32.94 73.39 35.56
N LYS A 3 -32.98 72.14 35.04
CA LYS A 3 -34.01 71.07 35.27
C LYS A 3 -33.61 69.76 34.54
N SER A 4 -33.34 68.64 35.22
CA SER A 4 -34.20 67.44 35.47
C SER A 4 -34.84 66.70 34.27
N ARG A 5 -34.35 65.46 34.04
CA ARG A 5 -35.02 64.13 33.94
C ARG A 5 -36.36 63.95 33.19
N GLY A 6 -36.38 62.95 32.29
CA GLY A 6 -37.58 62.22 31.82
C GLY A 6 -37.20 61.03 30.92
N GLU A 7 -37.73 59.85 31.19
CA GLU A 7 -37.37 58.54 30.65
C GLU A 7 -38.29 58.06 29.50
N ASN A 8 -37.79 57.04 28.75
CA ASN A 8 -38.49 55.92 28.08
C ASN A 8 -39.00 55.97 26.62
N GLN A 9 -38.27 55.22 25.78
CA GLN A 9 -38.66 54.10 24.87
C GLN A 9 -39.58 54.34 23.65
N ILE A 10 -39.24 53.72 22.50
CA ILE A 10 -40.06 52.75 21.73
C ILE A 10 -39.37 52.34 20.39
N ILE A 11 -39.00 51.05 20.33
CA ILE A 11 -38.93 49.99 19.28
C ILE A 11 -38.49 50.21 17.80
N ASN A 12 -37.84 49.14 17.31
CA ASN A 12 -37.34 48.74 15.98
C ASN A 12 -38.30 48.93 14.78
N LEU A 13 -37.75 48.95 13.55
CA LEU A 13 -38.09 48.11 12.39
C LEU A 13 -37.25 48.50 11.13
N GLU A 14 -36.54 47.51 10.55
CA GLU A 14 -36.24 47.22 9.11
C GLU A 14 -35.75 48.36 8.17
N GLU A 15 -34.86 48.21 7.18
CA GLU A 15 -34.14 47.15 6.47
C GLU A 15 -33.14 47.92 5.55
N GLU A 16 -31.95 47.40 5.23
CA GLU A 16 -31.45 47.29 3.84
C GLU A 16 -30.03 46.68 3.73
N LYS A 17 -30.04 45.43 3.24
CA LYS A 17 -29.10 44.71 2.36
C LYS A 17 -27.61 45.09 2.39
N SER A 18 -26.83 44.26 3.10
CA SER A 18 -25.42 44.03 2.77
C SER A 18 -25.26 42.75 1.94
N ILE A 19 -24.43 42.85 0.90
CA ILE A 19 -24.19 41.88 -0.16
C ILE A 19 -23.61 40.57 0.41
N LEU A 20 -24.26 39.44 0.14
CA LEU A 20 -23.76 38.11 0.51
C LEU A 20 -22.57 37.70 -0.37
N PRO A 21 -21.51 37.06 0.19
CA PRO A 21 -20.34 36.66 -0.57
C PRO A 21 -20.63 35.46 -1.49
N ILE A 22 -20.21 35.58 -2.75
CA ILE A 22 -20.26 34.49 -3.75
C ILE A 22 -19.46 33.29 -3.22
N LYS A 23 -20.17 32.23 -2.81
CA LYS A 23 -19.55 30.94 -2.45
C LYS A 23 -19.03 30.28 -3.72
N ARG A 24 -17.71 30.37 -3.94
CA ARG A 24 -17.03 29.59 -4.99
C ARG A 24 -17.19 28.10 -4.66
N LYS A 25 -17.71 27.32 -5.61
CA LYS A 25 -17.85 25.86 -5.48
C LYS A 25 -16.47 25.28 -5.14
N ARG A 26 -16.33 24.68 -3.96
CA ARG A 26 -15.13 23.91 -3.61
C ARG A 26 -14.98 22.81 -4.65
N SER A 27 -13.91 22.86 -5.43
CA SER A 27 -13.46 21.74 -6.24
C SER A 27 -13.23 20.55 -5.30
N TYR A 28 -13.84 19.39 -5.58
CA TYR A 28 -13.56 18.13 -4.91
C TYR A 28 -12.17 17.62 -5.34
N GLN A 29 -11.11 18.38 -5.04
CA GLN A 29 -9.76 17.90 -5.25
C GLN A 29 -9.41 16.96 -4.09
N GLN A 30 -9.23 15.67 -4.41
CA GLN A 30 -8.79 14.69 -3.42
C GLN A 30 -7.35 15.02 -3.00
N SER A 31 -7.07 14.93 -1.70
CA SER A 31 -5.71 15.11 -1.18
C SER A 31 -4.77 14.07 -1.78
N ILE A 32 -3.55 14.48 -2.16
CA ILE A 32 -2.50 13.58 -2.67
C ILE A 32 -2.15 12.48 -1.65
N THR A 33 -2.38 12.74 -0.36
CA THR A 33 -2.21 11.78 0.73
C THR A 33 -3.16 10.58 0.67
N LYS A 34 -4.21 10.63 -0.16
CA LYS A 34 -5.07 9.45 -0.42
C LYS A 34 -4.33 8.35 -1.19
N TYR A 35 -3.29 8.72 -1.95
CA TYR A 35 -2.52 7.81 -2.79
C TYR A 35 -1.11 7.56 -2.27
N GLY A 36 -0.58 8.43 -1.39
CA GLY A 36 0.67 8.19 -0.69
C GLY A 36 0.44 7.20 0.44
N GLN A 37 0.87 5.95 0.27
CA GLN A 37 0.76 4.85 1.24
C GLN A 37 1.17 5.28 2.66
N PRO A 38 0.21 5.41 3.62
CA PRO A 38 0.50 5.61 5.02
C PRO A 38 -0.06 4.46 5.88
N SER A 39 -0.45 3.33 5.29
CA SER A 39 -0.96 2.20 6.04
C SER A 39 0.21 1.32 6.48
N LYS A 40 0.50 1.33 7.78
CA LYS A 40 1.35 0.34 8.44
C LYS A 40 0.86 -1.11 8.23
N SER A 41 -0.38 -1.27 7.78
CA SER A 41 -1.02 -2.55 7.50
C SER A 41 -1.01 -2.82 6.00
N ILE A 42 -0.51 -4.01 5.63
CA ILE A 42 -0.59 -4.54 4.28
C ILE A 42 -1.86 -5.36 4.10
N GLU A 43 -2.50 -5.27 2.93
CA GLU A 43 -3.63 -6.15 2.59
C GLU A 43 -3.15 -7.59 2.40
N PRO A 44 -3.93 -8.62 2.79
CA PRO A 44 -3.49 -10.02 2.71
C PRO A 44 -3.06 -10.47 1.31
N SER A 45 -3.72 -9.96 0.26
CA SER A 45 -3.36 -10.26 -1.13
C SER A 45 -2.00 -9.68 -1.52
N GLN A 46 -1.66 -8.48 -1.01
CA GLN A 46 -0.35 -7.87 -1.25
C GLN A 46 0.74 -8.58 -0.46
N GLN A 47 0.45 -9.04 0.76
CA GLN A 47 1.37 -9.85 1.53
C GLN A 47 1.75 -11.13 0.80
N GLN A 48 0.78 -11.85 0.21
CA GLN A 48 1.05 -13.06 -0.57
C GLN A 48 1.94 -12.78 -1.80
N ILE A 49 1.74 -11.64 -2.47
CA ILE A 49 2.58 -11.24 -3.61
C ILE A 49 4.02 -10.97 -3.15
N CYS A 50 4.19 -10.26 -2.03
CA CYS A 50 5.50 -9.99 -1.45
C CYS A 50 6.20 -11.29 -1.00
N ASP A 51 5.49 -12.16 -0.28
CA ASP A 51 5.99 -13.47 0.16
C ASP A 51 6.49 -14.31 -1.01
N ARG A 52 5.71 -14.37 -2.09
CA ARG A 52 6.08 -15.07 -3.32
C ARG A 52 7.30 -14.46 -3.99
N ALA A 53 7.39 -13.12 -4.06
CA ALA A 53 8.53 -12.45 -4.64
C ALA A 53 9.82 -12.70 -3.84
N VAL A 54 9.73 -12.65 -2.50
CA VAL A 54 10.84 -13.00 -1.61
C VAL A 54 11.24 -14.47 -1.81
N ALA A 55 10.29 -15.41 -1.79
CA ALA A 55 10.56 -16.83 -2.02
C ALA A 55 11.32 -17.07 -3.32
N LYS A 56 10.83 -16.51 -4.44
CA LYS A 56 11.48 -16.63 -5.75
C LYS A 56 12.88 -16.06 -5.76
N PHE A 57 13.12 -14.91 -5.12
CA PHE A 57 14.47 -14.33 -5.02
C PHE A 57 15.43 -15.29 -4.32
N PHE A 58 15.05 -15.85 -3.17
CA PHE A 58 15.95 -16.74 -2.43
C PHE A 58 16.20 -18.07 -3.15
N ILE A 59 15.16 -18.67 -3.73
CA ILE A 59 15.25 -19.97 -4.39
C ILE A 59 15.98 -19.85 -5.73
N CYS A 60 15.55 -18.93 -6.60
CA CYS A 60 16.07 -18.82 -7.96
C CYS A 60 17.47 -18.18 -8.00
N CYS A 61 17.81 -17.30 -7.05
CA CYS A 61 19.13 -16.69 -6.97
C CYS A 61 20.10 -17.42 -6.03
N GLY A 62 19.67 -18.52 -5.38
CA GLY A 62 20.53 -19.30 -4.48
C GLY A 62 20.99 -18.55 -3.24
N VAL A 63 20.14 -17.66 -2.71
CA VAL A 63 20.47 -16.85 -1.53
C VAL A 63 20.26 -17.66 -0.27
N LEU A 64 21.18 -17.53 0.70
CA LEU A 64 21.06 -18.20 1.99
C LEU A 64 19.82 -17.72 2.75
N PHE A 65 18.91 -18.62 3.12
CA PHE A 65 17.64 -18.27 3.79
C PHE A 65 17.82 -17.46 5.06
N ARG A 66 18.92 -17.64 5.79
CA ARG A 66 19.24 -16.87 7.00
C ARG A 66 19.29 -15.36 6.76
N LEU A 67 19.55 -14.92 5.52
CA LEU A 67 19.59 -13.50 5.17
C LEU A 67 18.21 -12.83 5.23
N VAL A 68 17.10 -13.58 5.18
CA VAL A 68 15.74 -12.99 5.27
C VAL A 68 15.48 -12.32 6.63
N GLU A 69 16.15 -12.80 7.68
CA GLU A 69 16.06 -12.26 9.04
C GLU A 69 17.15 -11.22 9.33
N HIS A 70 18.06 -10.99 8.38
CA HIS A 70 19.14 -10.04 8.57
C HIS A 70 18.58 -8.60 8.61
N PRO A 71 19.03 -7.74 9.54
CA PRO A 71 18.49 -6.38 9.69
C PRO A 71 18.57 -5.57 8.38
N PHE A 72 19.68 -5.66 7.64
CA PHE A 72 19.79 -4.98 6.34
C PHE A 72 18.77 -5.46 5.30
N PHE A 73 18.41 -6.75 5.30
CA PHE A 73 17.38 -7.24 4.40
C PHE A 73 16.00 -6.72 4.82
N ILE A 74 15.71 -6.75 6.11
CA ILE A 74 14.45 -6.22 6.66
C ILE A 74 14.33 -4.72 6.37
N ASP A 75 15.39 -3.94 6.56
CA ASP A 75 15.41 -2.51 6.28
C ASP A 75 15.22 -2.23 4.78
N MET A 76 15.90 -2.99 3.92
CA MET A 76 15.70 -2.92 2.47
C MET A 76 14.24 -3.20 2.10
N VAL A 77 13.66 -4.27 2.63
CA VAL A 77 12.27 -4.63 2.34
C VAL A 77 11.30 -3.57 2.86
N LYS A 78 11.50 -3.05 4.08
CA LYS A 78 10.66 -1.99 4.66
C LYS A 78 10.80 -0.65 3.94
N SER A 79 11.94 -0.38 3.32
CA SER A 79 12.13 0.81 2.46
C SER A 79 11.27 0.74 1.20
N LEU A 80 10.98 -0.47 0.71
CA LEU A 80 10.13 -0.72 -0.45
C LEU A 80 8.65 -0.87 -0.06
N CYS A 81 8.37 -1.56 1.04
CA CYS A 81 7.02 -1.83 1.53
C CYS A 81 6.99 -1.79 3.07
N LEU A 82 6.59 -0.64 3.62
CA LEU A 82 6.65 -0.37 5.07
C LEU A 82 5.80 -1.34 5.91
N GLY A 83 4.66 -1.78 5.38
CA GLY A 83 3.72 -2.67 6.08
C GLY A 83 4.05 -4.16 5.96
N TYR A 84 5.04 -4.53 5.15
CA TYR A 84 5.41 -5.92 4.93
C TYR A 84 6.50 -6.36 5.92
N ASN A 85 6.28 -7.53 6.52
CA ASN A 85 7.28 -8.19 7.35
C ASN A 85 7.70 -9.48 6.64
N PRO A 86 8.99 -9.65 6.32
CA PRO A 86 9.48 -10.88 5.71
C PRO A 86 9.17 -12.12 6.56
N PRO A 87 8.99 -13.29 5.93
CA PRO A 87 8.86 -14.55 6.64
C PRO A 87 10.14 -14.88 7.40
N SER A 88 10.04 -15.76 8.41
CA SER A 88 11.22 -16.34 9.05
C SER A 88 12.00 -17.21 8.06
N ALA A 89 13.30 -17.39 8.32
CA ALA A 89 14.15 -18.27 7.50
C ALA A 89 13.59 -19.70 7.43
N ARG A 90 12.99 -20.16 8.54
CA ARG A 90 12.35 -21.48 8.61
C ARG A 90 11.06 -21.54 7.79
N THR A 91 10.20 -20.53 7.87
CA THR A 91 8.98 -20.48 7.06
C THR A 91 9.33 -20.43 5.57
N LEU A 92 10.38 -19.68 5.22
CA LEU A 92 10.87 -19.58 3.86
C LEU A 92 11.40 -20.92 3.33
N SER A 93 12.19 -21.64 4.13
CA SER A 93 12.75 -22.96 3.75
C SER A 93 11.71 -24.07 3.75
N ASP A 94 10.81 -24.11 4.74
CA ASP A 94 9.94 -25.26 4.98
C ASP A 94 8.62 -25.16 4.21
N ASN A 95 8.11 -23.95 3.97
CA ASN A 95 6.83 -23.77 3.29
C ASN A 95 7.04 -23.25 1.88
N PHE A 96 7.64 -22.07 1.76
CA PHE A 96 7.69 -21.36 0.47
C PHE A 96 8.58 -22.06 -0.55
N MET A 97 9.67 -22.69 -0.10
CA MET A 97 10.53 -23.49 -0.98
C MET A 97 9.77 -24.61 -1.67
N TYR A 98 8.99 -25.41 -0.92
CA TYR A 98 8.28 -26.54 -1.50
C TYR A 98 7.13 -26.09 -2.40
N THR A 99 6.40 -25.04 -2.03
CA THR A 99 5.32 -24.48 -2.85
C THR A 99 5.85 -23.93 -4.17
N GLU A 100 6.89 -23.09 -4.14
CA GLU A 100 7.45 -22.52 -5.37
C GLU A 100 8.16 -23.58 -6.21
N LEU A 101 8.83 -24.57 -5.59
CA LEU A 101 9.41 -25.69 -6.32
C LEU A 101 8.35 -26.49 -7.08
N ALA A 102 7.21 -26.77 -6.43
CA ALA A 102 6.10 -27.47 -7.07
C ALA A 102 5.54 -26.67 -8.26
N ASP A 103 5.32 -25.37 -8.08
CA ASP A 103 4.87 -24.46 -9.15
C ASP A 103 5.84 -24.46 -10.33
N ILE A 104 7.14 -24.31 -10.07
CA ILE A 104 8.18 -24.28 -11.11
C ILE A 104 8.21 -25.61 -11.89
N VAL A 105 8.10 -26.75 -11.21
CA VAL A 105 8.08 -28.06 -11.86
C VAL A 105 6.84 -28.21 -12.75
N VAL A 106 5.67 -27.77 -12.28
CA VAL A 106 4.43 -27.79 -13.07
C VAL A 106 4.56 -26.89 -14.30
N ASP A 107 5.07 -25.66 -14.13
CA ASP A 107 5.28 -24.71 -15.21
C ASP A 107 6.25 -25.25 -16.27
N GLN A 108 7.37 -25.86 -15.84
CA GLN A 108 8.32 -26.50 -16.74
C GLN A 108 7.68 -27.65 -17.53
N HIS A 109 6.89 -28.50 -16.88
CA HIS A 109 6.18 -29.59 -17.56
C HIS A 109 5.17 -29.07 -18.58
N LEU A 110 4.45 -28.00 -18.24
CA LEU A 110 3.51 -27.35 -19.16
C LEU A 110 4.23 -26.71 -20.35
N LEU A 111 5.38 -26.08 -20.11
CA LEU A 111 6.22 -25.52 -21.17
C LEU A 111 6.68 -26.61 -22.12
N VAL A 112 7.24 -27.72 -21.61
CA VAL A 112 7.68 -28.87 -22.41
C VAL A 112 6.54 -29.45 -23.24
N LYS A 113 5.35 -29.63 -22.64
CA LYS A 113 4.16 -30.11 -23.35
C LYS A 113 3.68 -29.16 -24.46
N ARG A 114 3.80 -27.85 -24.25
CA ARG A 114 3.38 -26.82 -25.23
C ARG A 114 4.37 -26.69 -26.37
N THR A 115 5.67 -26.80 -26.08
CA THR A 115 6.73 -26.70 -27.10
C THR A 115 6.70 -27.90 -28.04
N ARG A 116 6.67 -27.62 -29.35
CA ARG A 116 6.80 -28.65 -30.41
C ARG A 116 8.22 -28.63 -30.97
N ASN A 117 8.65 -29.74 -31.56
CA ASN A 117 9.96 -29.87 -32.20
C ASN A 117 11.17 -29.74 -31.25
N LEU A 118 11.00 -30.14 -29.99
CA LEU A 118 12.13 -30.34 -29.08
C LEU A 118 13.01 -31.46 -29.63
N THR A 119 14.26 -31.14 -29.97
CA THR A 119 15.26 -32.11 -30.41
C THR A 119 16.23 -32.37 -29.27
N LEU A 120 16.57 -33.63 -29.03
CA LEU A 120 17.64 -33.99 -28.11
C LEU A 120 18.95 -33.61 -28.80
N GLY A 121 19.69 -32.66 -28.23
CA GLY A 121 21.03 -32.32 -28.72
C GLY A 121 21.90 -33.57 -28.74
N ARG A 122 22.51 -33.87 -29.88
CA ARG A 122 23.52 -34.95 -29.96
C ARG A 122 24.76 -34.48 -29.22
N TYR A 123 25.15 -35.23 -28.19
CA TYR A 123 26.48 -35.17 -27.58
C TYR A 123 27.39 -36.20 -28.26
#